data_AF-A0A2W4SWU4-F1
#
_entry.id   AF-A0A2W4SWU4-F1
#
_cell.length_a   1.000
_cell.length_b   1.000
_cell.length_c   1.000
_cell.angle_alpha   90.00
_cell.angle_beta   90.00
_cell.angle_gamma   90.00
#
_symmetry.space_group_name_H-M   'P 1'
#
loop_
_entity.id
_entity.type
_entity.pdbx_description
1 polymer ?
#
loop_
_entity_poly.entity_id
_entity_poly.type
_entity_poly.pdbx_seq_one_letter_code
_entity_poly.pdbx_strand_id
1 'polypeptide(L)'
;MSELRITPLNRTDSQRLARVLADPYRAPMTSWYHPSVLVRSAVLVTLANLFGRHSDRRLIEALASQPQTIFDYSHEPCDFWIDYVADLGDGWNSTYAVAYSLAQPVLELRTPEGTVERTHAGRVLVFGGDEVYPYPSREAYELRTEKPYAAAFAGRRCPDLFAIPGNHDWYDSLIAFSRTFCRPERGFAGCRTQQTRSYFALRLPHNWWLLGIDLQLGADLDEPQVKYFQNVAAEMDEDARIVLCVPEPEWILEPVYPEIPTYESVALRFLEQEILRRPVEVFLTGDLHCYKRHEDDAGVQRIVCGGGGAFLHPTHYPLSEELPNGLRERATYPDRRTSRRLAWRNLAFLWLNPSFFWLAGTMYALSAWFASANLTKENTTDVRTALHASIAAAVRDPFDGLWLLAFVAAFVFFTDTHKRWYRLLGGITHAVAHLGAAFAIGWLSLLATTRGMDLEFGTVSQLLTAGLMIFVAGGLAGSFVMGLYLLISLQVFGRHFEQAFSSLRIQDFKQWLRLRIDAQGGLTIYAIGIERVPRRWKTVEGGSAVVPDDPRATPPHLIEVVRLGPRADSGDECRRTE
;
A
#
# COMPACT_ATOMS: atom_id res chain seq x y z
N MET A 1 17.72 -29.68 25.44
CA MET A 1 16.36 -29.27 25.82
C MET A 1 16.47 -28.21 26.91
N SER A 2 16.74 -26.95 26.55
CA SER A 2 16.61 -25.82 27.48
C SER A 2 15.23 -25.22 27.27
N GLU A 3 14.46 -25.13 28.35
CA GLU A 3 13.19 -24.44 28.38
C GLU A 3 13.42 -22.96 28.07
N LEU A 4 13.08 -22.55 26.84
CA LEU A 4 12.98 -21.15 26.46
C LEU A 4 11.91 -20.49 27.33
N ARG A 5 12.35 -19.68 28.30
CA ARG A 5 11.47 -18.77 29.04
C ARG A 5 10.86 -17.79 28.04
N ILE A 6 9.62 -18.05 27.65
CA ILE A 6 8.73 -17.02 27.07
C ILE A 6 8.63 -15.96 28.16
N THR A 7 9.23 -14.79 27.96
CA THR A 7 8.98 -13.65 28.84
C THR A 7 7.48 -13.39 28.78
N PRO A 8 6.73 -13.58 29.88
CA PRO A 8 5.28 -13.48 29.81
C PRO A 8 4.91 -12.05 29.43
N LEU A 9 4.09 -11.90 28.38
CA LEU A 9 3.43 -10.63 28.08
C LEU A 9 2.75 -10.13 29.35
N ASN A 10 2.78 -8.82 29.58
CA ASN A 10 2.12 -8.25 30.74
C ASN A 10 0.63 -8.65 30.73
N ARG A 11 0.04 -8.81 31.93
CA ARG A 11 -1.35 -9.27 32.11
C ARG A 11 -2.36 -8.43 31.32
N THR A 12 -2.07 -7.13 31.19
CA THR A 12 -2.84 -6.18 30.38
C THR A 12 -2.83 -6.50 28.89
N ASP A 13 -1.67 -6.87 28.33
CA ASP A 13 -1.54 -7.20 26.90
C ASP A 13 -2.19 -8.54 26.59
N SER A 14 -2.09 -9.51 27.50
CA SER A 14 -2.79 -10.80 27.37
C SER A 14 -4.32 -10.62 27.32
N GLN A 15 -4.88 -9.74 28.16
CA GLN A 15 -6.31 -9.42 28.14
C GLN A 15 -6.72 -8.62 26.91
N ARG A 16 -5.85 -7.76 26.37
CA ARG A 16 -6.09 -7.05 25.09
C ARG A 16 -6.17 -8.07 23.96
N LEU A 17 -5.17 -8.94 23.84
CA LEU A 17 -5.08 -9.93 22.77
C LEU A 17 -6.28 -10.88 22.77
N ALA A 18 -6.70 -11.35 23.96
CA ALA A 18 -7.89 -12.17 24.10
C ALA A 18 -9.16 -11.46 23.59
N ARG A 19 -9.32 -10.17 23.88
CA ARG A 19 -10.45 -9.36 23.37
C ARG A 19 -10.39 -9.21 21.85
N VAL A 20 -9.22 -8.89 21.31
CA VAL A 20 -9.00 -8.73 19.87
C VAL A 20 -9.29 -10.04 19.11
N LEU A 21 -8.88 -11.19 19.65
CA LEU A 21 -9.13 -12.50 19.06
C LEU A 21 -10.58 -13.00 19.23
N ALA A 22 -11.26 -12.59 20.30
CA ALA A 22 -12.66 -12.96 20.54
C ALA A 22 -13.65 -12.21 19.63
N ASP A 23 -13.27 -11.03 19.14
CA ASP A 23 -14.09 -10.29 18.19
C ASP A 23 -14.18 -11.06 16.85
N PRO A 24 -15.37 -11.44 16.37
CA PRO A 24 -15.53 -12.15 15.11
C PRO A 24 -15.36 -11.27 13.88
N TYR A 25 -15.34 -9.93 14.03
CA TYR A 25 -15.30 -9.00 12.91
C TYR A 25 -13.98 -9.12 12.11
N ARG A 26 -14.08 -9.28 10.80
CA ARG A 26 -12.93 -9.35 9.89
C ARG A 26 -13.01 -8.17 8.94
N ALA A 27 -12.04 -7.26 9.01
CA ALA A 27 -12.02 -6.06 8.20
C ALA A 27 -12.03 -6.40 6.70
N PRO A 28 -12.96 -5.87 5.89
CA PRO A 28 -12.90 -6.01 4.44
C PRO A 28 -11.75 -5.16 3.87
N MET A 29 -11.39 -5.41 2.61
CA MET A 29 -10.49 -4.51 1.87
C MET A 29 -11.00 -3.07 1.91
N THR A 30 -10.09 -2.10 2.02
CA THR A 30 -10.46 -0.69 2.04
C THR A 30 -11.21 -0.31 0.77
N SER A 31 -12.34 0.36 0.95
CA SER A 31 -13.10 0.92 -0.15
C SER A 31 -12.54 2.30 -0.49
N TRP A 32 -11.44 2.35 -1.23
CA TRP A 32 -10.71 3.57 -1.59
C TRP A 32 -11.58 4.64 -2.27
N TYR A 33 -12.58 4.21 -3.05
CA TYR A 33 -13.56 5.10 -3.70
C TYR A 33 -14.84 5.33 -2.87
N HIS A 34 -14.84 4.98 -1.59
CA HIS A 34 -15.94 5.36 -0.70
C HIS A 34 -15.93 6.88 -0.50
N PRO A 35 -17.08 7.58 -0.59
CA PRO A 35 -17.11 9.04 -0.50
C PRO A 35 -16.42 9.62 0.74
N SER A 36 -16.58 8.99 1.91
CA SER A 36 -15.91 9.44 3.14
C SER A 36 -14.38 9.27 3.11
N VAL A 37 -13.86 8.25 2.41
CA VAL A 37 -12.42 8.04 2.23
C VAL A 37 -11.87 9.11 1.28
N LEU A 38 -12.55 9.35 0.15
CA LEU A 38 -12.16 10.40 -0.80
C LEU A 38 -12.10 11.79 -0.14
N VAL A 39 -13.12 12.15 0.64
CA VAL A 39 -13.16 13.43 1.38
C VAL A 39 -12.03 13.50 2.41
N ARG A 40 -11.82 12.44 3.20
CA ARG A 40 -10.76 12.43 4.21
C ARG A 40 -9.36 12.51 3.58
N SER A 41 -9.11 11.80 2.49
CA SER A 41 -7.85 11.92 1.73
C SER A 41 -7.66 13.34 1.21
N ALA A 42 -8.70 13.96 0.65
CA ALA A 42 -8.62 15.34 0.17
C ALA A 42 -8.25 16.33 1.29
N VAL A 43 -8.83 16.16 2.48
CA VAL A 43 -8.50 16.97 3.66
C VAL A 43 -7.04 16.76 4.08
N LEU A 44 -6.59 15.50 4.18
CA LEU A 44 -5.21 15.19 4.59
C LEU A 44 -4.18 15.75 3.60
N VAL A 45 -4.39 15.57 2.30
CA VAL A 45 -3.52 16.14 1.24
C VAL A 45 -3.51 17.66 1.30
N THR A 46 -4.67 18.29 1.53
CA THR A 46 -4.77 19.75 1.67
C THR A 46 -4.02 20.25 2.89
N LEU A 47 -4.18 19.59 4.05
CA LEU A 47 -3.47 19.95 5.28
C LEU A 47 -1.95 19.78 5.12
N ALA A 48 -1.51 18.68 4.50
CA ALA A 48 -0.09 18.44 4.22
C ALA A 48 0.50 19.54 3.33
N ASN A 49 -0.23 19.99 2.31
CA ASN A 49 0.21 21.07 1.42
C ASN A 49 0.20 22.46 2.08
N LEU A 50 -0.79 22.76 2.92
CA LEU A 50 -0.97 24.09 3.53
C LEU A 50 -0.08 24.33 4.74
N PHE A 51 0.09 23.31 5.59
CA PHE A 51 0.78 23.46 6.87
C PHE A 51 2.20 22.89 6.85
N GLY A 52 2.63 22.27 5.75
CA GLY A 52 3.94 21.62 5.66
C GLY A 52 4.11 20.52 6.72
N ARG A 53 5.24 19.81 6.66
CA ARG A 53 5.58 18.70 7.58
C ARG A 53 5.95 19.19 8.99
N HIS A 54 5.18 20.08 9.59
CA HIS A 54 5.55 20.76 10.83
C HIS A 54 4.94 20.10 12.07
N SER A 55 5.37 18.86 12.32
CA SER A 55 5.66 18.38 13.67
C SER A 55 6.46 17.08 13.56
N ASP A 56 7.76 17.19 13.28
CA ASP A 56 8.64 16.02 13.42
C ASP A 56 8.69 15.63 14.90
N ARG A 57 7.86 14.65 15.25
CA ARG A 57 7.76 14.14 16.62
C ARG A 57 8.92 13.25 17.00
N ARG A 58 9.75 12.80 16.04
CA ARG A 58 10.96 12.02 16.36
C ARG A 58 11.91 12.84 17.24
N LEU A 59 11.98 14.15 17.05
CA LEU A 59 12.74 15.05 17.92
C LEU A 59 12.20 15.07 19.35
N ILE A 60 10.88 15.08 19.52
CA ILE A 60 10.24 15.03 20.85
C ILE A 60 10.42 13.63 21.48
N GLU A 61 10.28 12.57 20.68
CA GLU A 61 10.52 11.20 21.12
C GLU A 61 11.99 11.01 21.50
N ALA A 62 12.94 11.54 20.74
CA ALA A 62 14.37 11.47 21.02
C ALA A 62 14.71 12.08 22.40
N LEU A 63 13.97 13.10 22.84
CA LEU A 63 14.11 13.69 24.17
C LEU A 63 13.43 12.87 25.28
N ALA A 64 12.43 12.06 24.96
CA ALA A 64 11.55 11.40 25.93
C ALA A 64 11.73 9.87 26.05
N SER A 65 12.38 9.22 25.08
CA SER A 65 12.43 7.75 24.98
C SER A 65 13.83 7.19 25.12
N GLN A 66 13.92 5.94 25.60
CA GLN A 66 15.19 5.23 25.81
C GLN A 66 16.04 5.20 24.53
N PRO A 67 17.38 5.26 24.61
CA PRO A 67 18.23 5.17 23.44
C PRO A 67 17.98 3.85 22.69
N GLN A 68 18.01 3.91 21.36
CA GLN A 68 17.94 2.71 20.50
C GLN A 68 19.31 2.03 20.50
N THR A 69 19.31 0.70 20.65
CA THR A 69 20.53 -0.12 20.63
C THR A 69 20.67 -0.89 19.31
N ILE A 70 21.82 -1.51 19.10
CA ILE A 70 21.98 -2.58 18.10
C ILE A 70 21.36 -3.85 18.67
N PHE A 71 20.67 -4.62 17.83
CA PHE A 71 20.12 -5.92 18.23
C PHE A 71 21.02 -7.04 17.70
N ASP A 72 21.67 -7.77 18.61
CA ASP A 72 22.68 -8.75 18.25
C ASP A 72 22.11 -10.17 18.16
N TYR A 73 22.18 -10.74 16.97
CA TYR A 73 21.86 -12.12 16.64
C TYR A 73 23.09 -12.88 16.10
N SER A 74 24.29 -12.30 16.15
CA SER A 74 25.52 -12.92 15.63
C SER A 74 25.87 -14.26 16.30
N HIS A 75 25.37 -14.47 17.52
CA HIS A 75 25.55 -15.70 18.29
C HIS A 75 24.51 -16.80 18.01
N GLU A 76 23.46 -16.50 17.22
CA GLU A 76 22.46 -17.51 16.84
C GLU A 76 23.06 -18.54 15.86
N PRO A 77 22.45 -19.72 15.70
CA PRO A 77 22.97 -20.77 14.82
C PRO A 77 23.23 -20.27 13.40
N CYS A 78 24.27 -20.84 12.77
CA CYS A 78 24.74 -20.48 11.43
C CYS A 78 23.69 -20.72 10.31
N ASP A 79 22.54 -21.34 10.60
CA ASP A 79 21.36 -21.39 9.70
C ASP A 79 20.28 -20.42 10.18
N PHE A 80 20.38 -19.16 9.75
CA PHE A 80 19.55 -18.06 10.27
C PHE A 80 18.49 -17.62 9.26
N TRP A 81 17.22 -17.62 9.70
CA TRP A 81 16.07 -17.30 8.85
C TRP A 81 15.41 -15.98 9.25
N ILE A 82 15.09 -15.16 8.26
CA ILE A 82 14.42 -13.85 8.42
C ILE A 82 13.23 -13.80 7.47
N ASP A 83 12.10 -13.33 7.94
CA ASP A 83 10.96 -13.01 7.09
C ASP A 83 10.84 -11.49 6.91
N TYR A 84 10.56 -11.03 5.69
CA TYR A 84 10.31 -9.62 5.36
C TYR A 84 8.99 -9.48 4.61
N VAL A 85 8.15 -8.54 5.05
CA VAL A 85 6.83 -8.27 4.46
C VAL A 85 6.48 -6.79 4.60
N ALA A 86 5.89 -6.17 3.59
CA ALA A 86 5.49 -4.77 3.60
C ALA A 86 4.05 -4.60 3.07
N ASP A 87 3.45 -3.43 3.30
CA ASP A 87 2.13 -3.01 2.82
C ASP A 87 1.01 -3.93 3.34
N LEU A 88 0.77 -3.83 4.64
CA LEU A 88 -0.13 -4.67 5.43
C LEU A 88 -1.43 -3.93 5.80
N GLY A 89 -2.41 -4.65 6.34
CA GLY A 89 -3.54 -4.01 7.01
C GLY A 89 -4.59 -3.33 6.09
N ASP A 90 -4.65 -3.65 4.80
CA ASP A 90 -5.74 -3.18 3.93
C ASP A 90 -7.01 -4.03 4.06
N GLY A 91 -6.88 -5.34 4.30
CA GLY A 91 -8.02 -6.21 4.55
C GLY A 91 -7.62 -7.55 5.16
N TRP A 92 -8.57 -8.16 5.87
CA TRP A 92 -8.34 -9.38 6.65
C TRP A 92 -7.79 -10.53 5.81
N ASN A 93 -8.43 -10.86 4.68
CA ASN A 93 -8.09 -12.09 3.96
C ASN A 93 -6.66 -12.06 3.40
N SER A 94 -6.23 -10.93 2.82
CA SER A 94 -4.88 -10.74 2.29
C SER A 94 -3.85 -10.76 3.40
N THR A 95 -4.02 -9.91 4.42
CA THR A 95 -3.10 -9.83 5.56
C THR A 95 -3.02 -11.15 6.33
N TYR A 96 -4.15 -11.79 6.59
CA TYR A 96 -4.19 -13.05 7.32
C TYR A 96 -3.58 -14.21 6.54
N ALA A 97 -3.72 -14.25 5.22
CA ALA A 97 -3.11 -15.32 4.42
C ALA A 97 -1.58 -15.27 4.45
N VAL A 98 -1.00 -14.07 4.38
CA VAL A 98 0.44 -13.88 4.52
C VAL A 98 0.89 -14.21 5.94
N ALA A 99 0.22 -13.63 6.95
CA ALA A 99 0.52 -13.90 8.36
C ALA A 99 0.45 -15.40 8.70
N TYR A 100 -0.61 -16.09 8.24
CA TYR A 100 -0.78 -17.54 8.41
C TYR A 100 0.37 -18.32 7.78
N SER A 101 0.81 -17.93 6.57
CA SER A 101 1.90 -18.61 5.86
C SER A 101 3.25 -18.39 6.56
N LEU A 102 3.53 -17.16 7.00
CA LEU A 102 4.70 -16.80 7.80
C LEU A 102 4.79 -17.62 9.10
N ALA A 103 3.65 -17.82 9.76
CA ALA A 103 3.56 -18.59 11.00
C ALA A 103 3.68 -20.11 10.83
N GLN A 104 3.80 -20.64 9.61
CA GLN A 104 4.05 -22.07 9.41
C GLN A 104 5.52 -22.40 9.71
N PRO A 105 5.81 -23.39 10.59
CA PRO A 105 7.19 -23.75 10.94
C PRO A 105 8.04 -24.14 9.73
N VAL A 106 7.41 -24.80 8.76
CA VAL A 106 8.00 -25.20 7.48
C VAL A 106 7.00 -24.90 6.37
N LEU A 107 7.49 -24.37 5.26
CA LEU A 107 6.74 -24.27 4.00
C LEU A 107 7.42 -25.12 2.94
N GLU A 108 6.62 -25.94 2.25
CA GLU A 108 7.02 -26.67 1.06
C GLU A 108 6.58 -25.88 -0.16
N LEU A 109 7.54 -25.27 -0.84
CA LEU A 109 7.27 -24.34 -1.93
C LEU A 109 7.65 -24.99 -3.25
N ARG A 110 6.69 -25.04 -4.18
CA ARG A 110 6.96 -25.51 -5.53
C ARG A 110 7.65 -24.42 -6.33
N THR A 111 8.70 -24.78 -7.03
CA THR A 111 9.34 -23.95 -8.05
C THR A 111 8.52 -23.97 -9.36
N PRO A 112 8.71 -22.99 -10.25
CA PRO A 112 8.17 -23.04 -11.60
C PRO A 112 8.55 -24.32 -12.36
N GLU A 113 9.73 -24.89 -12.07
CA GLU A 113 10.26 -26.13 -12.66
C GLU A 113 9.69 -27.41 -12.01
N GLY A 114 8.88 -27.28 -10.95
CA GLY A 114 8.21 -28.39 -10.28
C GLY A 114 9.02 -29.07 -9.17
N THR A 115 10.21 -28.56 -8.84
CA THR A 115 10.96 -28.98 -7.64
C THR A 115 10.31 -28.40 -6.37
N VAL A 116 10.54 -29.04 -5.23
CA VAL A 116 10.03 -28.58 -3.93
C VAL A 116 11.20 -28.10 -3.07
N GLU A 117 11.16 -26.83 -2.71
CA GLU A 117 12.07 -26.20 -1.77
C GLU A 117 11.43 -26.13 -0.39
N ARG A 118 12.17 -26.53 0.64
CA ARG A 118 11.72 -26.45 2.03
C ARG A 118 12.32 -25.22 2.70
N THR A 119 11.47 -24.38 3.26
CA THR A 119 11.89 -23.18 3.99
C THR A 119 11.36 -23.20 5.42
N HIS A 120 12.08 -22.56 6.34
CA HIS A 120 11.75 -22.52 7.76
C HIS A 120 11.26 -21.14 8.19
N ALA A 121 10.37 -21.09 9.19
CA ALA A 121 9.90 -19.83 9.76
C ALA A 121 11.06 -18.95 10.24
N GLY A 122 10.97 -17.64 9.98
CA GLY A 122 11.97 -16.69 10.43
C GLY A 122 12.11 -16.64 11.95
N ARG A 123 13.36 -16.52 12.43
CA ARG A 123 13.67 -16.14 13.82
C ARG A 123 13.29 -14.67 14.07
N VAL A 124 13.42 -13.85 13.02
CA VAL A 124 13.08 -12.43 12.97
C VAL A 124 12.04 -12.20 11.86
N LEU A 125 11.11 -11.29 12.12
CA LEU A 125 10.13 -10.79 11.16
C LEU A 125 10.28 -9.26 11.05
N VAL A 126 10.50 -8.77 9.83
CA VAL A 126 10.58 -7.35 9.53
C VAL A 126 9.33 -6.91 8.77
N PHE A 127 8.65 -5.91 9.32
CA PHE A 127 7.65 -5.12 8.62
C PHE A 127 8.34 -3.95 7.90
N GLY A 128 8.14 -3.91 6.58
CA GLY A 128 8.93 -3.09 5.67
C GLY A 128 8.31 -1.74 5.30
N GLY A 129 7.29 -1.28 6.03
CA GLY A 129 6.51 -0.09 5.69
C GLY A 129 5.03 -0.38 5.47
N ASP A 130 4.23 0.66 5.69
CA ASP A 130 2.78 0.69 5.51
C ASP A 130 2.07 -0.44 6.24
N GLU A 131 2.11 -0.40 7.56
CA GLU A 131 1.51 -1.46 8.36
C GLU A 131 -0.01 -1.36 8.48
N VAL A 132 -0.64 -0.27 8.00
CA VAL A 132 -2.09 -0.06 8.11
C VAL A 132 -2.68 0.84 7.03
N TYR A 133 -3.86 0.48 6.52
CA TYR A 133 -4.62 1.30 5.57
C TYR A 133 -6.06 1.59 6.04
N PRO A 134 -6.69 2.66 5.54
CA PRO A 134 -6.08 3.75 4.76
C PRO A 134 -5.34 4.77 5.63
N TYR A 135 -5.66 4.84 6.92
CA TYR A 135 -5.09 5.84 7.83
C TYR A 135 -4.75 5.19 9.18
N PRO A 136 -3.67 5.65 9.82
CA PRO A 136 -3.19 5.10 11.07
C PRO A 136 -4.09 5.58 12.21
N SER A 137 -4.39 4.63 13.09
CA SER A 137 -4.97 4.87 14.40
C SER A 137 -4.74 3.61 15.22
N ARG A 138 -4.76 3.73 16.54
CA ARG A 138 -4.63 2.56 17.42
C ARG A 138 -5.63 1.45 17.07
N GLU A 139 -6.89 1.80 16.86
CA GLU A 139 -7.94 0.83 16.52
C GLU A 139 -7.72 0.22 15.13
N ALA A 140 -7.26 1.00 14.15
CA ALA A 140 -6.93 0.49 12.83
C ALA A 140 -5.79 -0.54 12.88
N TYR A 141 -4.70 -0.26 13.60
CA TYR A 141 -3.62 -1.24 13.80
C TYR A 141 -4.11 -2.50 14.51
N GLU A 142 -4.84 -2.35 15.62
CA GLU A 142 -5.35 -3.47 16.41
C GLU A 142 -6.22 -4.39 15.52
N LEU A 143 -7.10 -3.81 14.70
CA LEU A 143 -8.08 -4.56 13.93
C LEU A 143 -7.57 -5.10 12.60
N ARG A 144 -6.78 -4.30 11.87
CA ARG A 144 -6.38 -4.60 10.49
C ARG A 144 -5.06 -5.36 10.39
N THR A 145 -4.20 -5.23 11.40
CA THR A 145 -2.82 -5.76 11.33
C THR A 145 -2.51 -6.65 12.53
N GLU A 146 -2.71 -6.17 13.76
CA GLU A 146 -2.41 -6.97 14.96
C GLU A 146 -3.32 -8.19 15.05
N LYS A 147 -4.63 -8.05 14.79
CA LYS A 147 -5.58 -9.17 14.87
C LYS A 147 -5.26 -10.33 13.90
N PRO A 148 -5.02 -10.11 12.59
CA PRO A 148 -4.56 -11.18 11.70
C PRO A 148 -3.30 -11.89 12.21
N TYR A 149 -2.27 -11.12 12.59
CA TYR A 149 -1.01 -11.71 13.04
C TYR A 149 -1.16 -12.44 14.39
N ALA A 150 -1.97 -11.92 15.29
CA ALA A 150 -2.28 -12.56 16.57
C ALA A 150 -2.97 -13.90 16.35
N ALA A 151 -3.92 -13.95 15.42
CA ALA A 151 -4.62 -15.18 15.08
C ALA A 151 -3.70 -16.20 14.37
N ALA A 152 -2.68 -15.73 13.65
CA ALA A 152 -1.74 -16.59 12.95
C ALA A 152 -0.71 -17.20 13.90
N PHE A 153 -0.18 -16.40 14.84
CA PHE A 153 0.82 -16.82 15.81
C PHE A 153 0.23 -17.45 17.09
N ALA A 154 -1.08 -17.44 17.28
CA ALA A 154 -1.74 -18.06 18.43
C ALA A 154 -1.31 -19.53 18.61
N GLY A 155 -0.69 -19.83 19.75
CA GLY A 155 -0.20 -21.18 20.08
C GLY A 155 1.03 -21.63 19.28
N ARG A 156 1.71 -20.71 18.59
CA ARG A 156 2.91 -20.98 17.79
C ARG A 156 4.12 -20.18 18.31
N ARG A 157 5.31 -20.53 17.83
CA ARG A 157 6.52 -19.74 18.08
C ARG A 157 6.38 -18.37 17.41
N CYS A 158 6.57 -17.31 18.19
CA CYS A 158 6.63 -15.95 17.67
C CYS A 158 8.07 -15.59 17.28
N PRO A 159 8.28 -14.90 16.14
CA PRO A 159 9.55 -14.24 15.83
C PRO A 159 9.76 -13.00 16.71
N ASP A 160 10.99 -12.49 16.74
CA ASP A 160 11.22 -11.10 17.15
C ASP A 160 10.80 -10.18 16.00
N LEU A 161 10.00 -9.17 16.32
CA LEU A 161 9.38 -8.30 15.32
C LEU A 161 10.02 -6.92 15.33
N PHE A 162 10.41 -6.46 14.14
CA PHE A 162 10.87 -5.11 13.86
C PHE A 162 10.02 -4.50 12.73
N ALA A 163 9.91 -3.19 12.71
CA ALA A 163 9.12 -2.45 11.71
C ALA A 163 9.80 -1.13 11.36
N ILE A 164 9.70 -0.73 10.09
CA ILE A 164 9.96 0.65 9.65
C ILE A 164 8.64 1.25 9.15
N PRO A 165 8.36 2.54 9.36
CA PRO A 165 7.12 3.15 8.91
C PRO A 165 7.15 3.48 7.41
N GLY A 166 6.01 3.33 6.75
CA GLY A 166 5.74 3.86 5.41
C GLY A 166 4.97 5.19 5.44
N ASN A 167 4.60 5.71 4.27
CA ASN A 167 3.87 6.96 4.15
C ASN A 167 2.48 6.92 4.83
N HIS A 168 1.80 5.77 4.82
CA HIS A 168 0.51 5.63 5.49
C HIS A 168 0.62 5.66 7.01
N ASP A 169 1.72 5.18 7.60
CA ASP A 169 1.95 5.23 9.04
C ASP A 169 2.23 6.67 9.53
N TRP A 170 2.68 7.54 8.63
CA TRP A 170 3.00 8.94 8.92
C TRP A 170 1.80 9.89 8.91
N TYR A 171 0.62 9.47 8.45
CA TYR A 171 -0.56 10.36 8.38
C TYR A 171 -1.09 10.86 9.74
N ASP A 172 -0.72 10.23 10.86
CA ASP A 172 -0.98 10.75 12.21
C ASP A 172 0.28 11.28 12.91
N SER A 173 1.33 11.59 12.14
CA SER A 173 2.66 11.96 12.64
C SER A 173 3.30 10.87 13.50
N LEU A 174 3.20 9.62 13.05
CA LEU A 174 3.84 8.42 13.61
C LEU A 174 3.35 8.01 15.01
N ILE A 175 2.27 8.60 15.52
CA ILE A 175 1.81 8.40 16.89
C ILE A 175 1.36 6.95 17.11
N ALA A 176 0.54 6.43 16.20
CA ALA A 176 0.02 5.07 16.32
C ALA A 176 1.13 4.03 16.08
N PHE A 177 2.04 4.27 15.14
CA PHE A 177 3.20 3.42 14.89
C PHE A 177 4.09 3.31 16.14
N SER A 178 4.54 4.44 16.70
CA SER A 178 5.44 4.45 17.86
C SER A 178 4.82 3.78 19.09
N ARG A 179 3.50 3.92 19.28
CA ARG A 179 2.79 3.23 20.37
C ARG A 179 2.66 1.73 20.15
N THR A 180 2.72 1.29 18.90
CA THR A 180 2.50 -0.11 18.51
C THR A 180 3.80 -0.89 18.50
N PHE A 181 4.86 -0.35 17.89
CA PHE A 181 6.13 -1.06 17.67
C PHE A 181 7.27 -0.56 18.55
N CYS A 182 7.29 0.72 18.92
CA CYS A 182 8.40 1.34 19.68
C CYS A 182 8.25 1.22 21.22
N ARG A 183 7.49 0.21 21.68
CA ARG A 183 7.22 -0.08 23.10
C ARG A 183 7.48 -1.56 23.39
N PRO A 184 8.73 -1.95 23.70
CA PRO A 184 9.10 -3.36 23.89
C PRO A 184 8.24 -4.09 24.92
N GLU A 185 7.78 -3.39 25.96
CA GLU A 185 6.92 -3.94 27.02
C GLU A 185 5.52 -4.35 26.55
N ARG A 186 5.04 -3.77 25.45
CA ARG A 186 3.70 -4.05 24.86
C ARG A 186 3.71 -5.30 23.98
N GLY A 187 4.80 -5.51 23.25
CA GLY A 187 4.87 -6.45 22.13
C GLY A 187 3.87 -6.14 21.01
N PHE A 188 3.76 -7.07 20.05
CA PHE A 188 2.80 -7.00 18.95
C PHE A 188 2.27 -8.40 18.64
N ALA A 189 0.95 -8.59 18.61
CA ALA A 189 0.32 -9.85 18.21
C ALA A 189 0.77 -11.08 19.02
N GLY A 190 1.20 -10.88 20.27
CA GLY A 190 1.78 -11.94 21.11
C GLY A 190 3.29 -12.14 20.92
N CYS A 191 3.90 -11.45 19.96
CA CYS A 191 5.31 -11.50 19.65
C CYS A 191 6.08 -10.34 20.29
N ARG A 192 7.38 -10.54 20.51
CA ARG A 192 8.26 -9.55 21.14
C ARG A 192 8.63 -8.47 20.11
N THR A 193 8.39 -7.21 20.47
CA THR A 193 9.02 -6.05 19.82
C THR A 193 10.19 -5.60 20.68
N GLN A 194 11.23 -5.03 20.06
CA GLN A 194 12.43 -4.60 20.80
C GLN A 194 12.86 -3.17 20.49
N GLN A 195 12.47 -2.63 19.34
CA GLN A 195 12.80 -1.27 18.96
C GLN A 195 12.14 -0.23 19.86
N THR A 196 12.83 0.89 20.07
CA THR A 196 12.31 2.09 20.75
C THR A 196 12.25 3.30 19.82
N ARG A 197 12.61 3.12 18.55
CA ARG A 197 12.57 4.10 17.46
C ARG A 197 12.01 3.47 16.19
N SER A 198 11.71 4.29 15.19
CA SER A 198 11.23 3.91 13.86
C SER A 198 12.29 3.32 12.93
N TYR A 199 13.54 3.26 13.38
CA TYR A 199 14.68 2.71 12.67
C TYR A 199 15.45 1.75 13.58
N PHE A 200 16.19 0.81 13.02
CA PHE A 200 16.92 -0.21 13.78
C PHE A 200 18.10 -0.79 12.99
N ALA A 201 19.01 -1.47 13.70
CA ALA A 201 20.10 -2.26 13.13
C ALA A 201 20.17 -3.63 13.80
N LEU A 202 20.22 -4.68 12.99
CA LEU A 202 20.42 -6.06 13.43
C LEU A 202 21.82 -6.50 13.02
N ARG A 203 22.63 -6.95 13.99
CA ARG A 203 23.87 -7.70 13.73
C ARG A 203 23.51 -9.16 13.57
N LEU A 204 23.78 -9.75 12.42
CA LEU A 204 23.38 -11.12 12.07
C LEU A 204 24.62 -12.04 12.00
N PRO A 205 24.43 -13.37 11.96
CA PRO A 205 25.54 -14.30 11.75
C PRO A 205 26.32 -14.02 10.46
N HIS A 206 27.59 -14.43 10.42
CA HIS A 206 28.48 -14.29 9.26
C HIS A 206 28.67 -12.83 8.79
N ASN A 207 28.73 -11.91 9.77
CA ASN A 207 28.94 -10.48 9.56
C ASN A 207 27.95 -9.83 8.57
N TRP A 208 26.74 -10.38 8.51
CA TRP A 208 25.62 -9.74 7.86
C TRP A 208 24.99 -8.70 8.80
N TRP A 209 24.50 -7.61 8.23
CA TRP A 209 23.78 -6.58 8.93
C TRP A 209 22.47 -6.29 8.19
N LEU A 210 21.39 -6.17 8.95
CA LEU A 210 20.10 -5.71 8.42
C LEU A 210 19.75 -4.37 9.07
N LEU A 211 19.64 -3.35 8.25
CA LEU A 211 19.33 -1.99 8.68
C LEU A 211 17.93 -1.61 8.22
N GLY A 212 17.14 -0.98 9.08
CA GLY A 212 15.85 -0.40 8.72
C GLY A 212 15.84 1.09 9.01
N ILE A 213 15.48 1.90 8.01
CA ILE A 213 15.48 3.37 8.10
C ILE A 213 14.08 3.95 7.98
N ASP A 214 13.93 5.18 8.46
CA ASP A 214 12.69 5.97 8.38
C ASP A 214 12.97 7.32 7.71
N LEU A 215 12.37 7.51 6.54
CA LEU A 215 12.56 8.67 5.66
C LEU A 215 11.45 9.73 5.76
N GLN A 216 10.45 9.54 6.63
CA GLN A 216 9.25 10.40 6.70
C GLN A 216 8.49 10.55 5.37
N LEU A 217 7.56 11.50 5.32
CA LEU A 217 6.93 11.97 4.07
C LEU A 217 7.88 12.81 3.19
N GLY A 218 9.17 12.83 3.51
CA GLY A 218 10.09 13.87 3.06
C GLY A 218 11.46 13.47 2.59
N ALA A 219 11.76 12.17 2.57
CA ALA A 219 13.07 11.65 2.20
C ALA A 219 14.21 12.25 3.04
N ASP A 220 14.02 12.40 4.36
CA ASP A 220 15.02 13.01 5.24
C ASP A 220 15.33 12.20 6.51
N LEU A 221 16.63 12.14 6.83
CA LEU A 221 17.17 11.50 8.02
C LEU A 221 17.38 12.56 9.10
N ASP A 222 16.68 12.42 10.23
CA ASP A 222 16.92 13.32 11.36
C ASP A 222 18.29 13.08 12.00
N GLU A 223 18.78 14.10 12.73
CA GLU A 223 20.09 14.05 13.39
C GLU A 223 20.25 12.84 14.35
N PRO A 224 19.24 12.45 15.16
CA PRO A 224 19.33 11.24 15.98
C PRO A 224 19.54 9.95 15.17
N GLN A 225 18.85 9.79 14.03
CA GLN A 225 19.00 8.64 13.17
C GLN A 225 20.35 8.62 12.47
N VAL A 226 20.83 9.77 11.99
CA VAL A 226 22.18 9.92 11.42
C VAL A 226 23.24 9.49 12.45
N LYS A 227 23.17 10.02 13.67
CA LYS A 227 24.11 9.67 14.74
C LYS A 227 24.05 8.19 15.12
N TYR A 228 22.85 7.62 15.14
CA TYR A 228 22.67 6.18 15.38
C TYR A 228 23.40 5.36 14.33
N PHE A 229 23.18 5.62 13.03
CA PHE A 229 23.83 4.85 11.97
C PHE A 229 25.33 5.11 11.85
N GLN A 230 25.83 6.29 12.25
CA GLN A 230 27.26 6.51 12.43
C GLN A 230 27.87 5.59 13.49
N ASN A 231 27.19 5.42 14.63
CA ASN A 231 27.64 4.48 15.68
C ASN A 231 27.57 3.03 15.19
N VAL A 232 26.49 2.65 14.49
CA VAL A 232 26.35 1.31 13.90
C VAL A 232 27.49 1.04 12.91
N ALA A 233 27.77 1.97 11.99
CA ALA A 233 28.83 1.83 10.99
C ALA A 233 30.22 1.70 11.63
N ALA A 234 30.45 2.33 12.79
CA ALA A 234 31.69 2.21 13.54
C ALA A 234 31.88 0.83 14.21
N GLU A 235 30.82 0.05 14.39
CA GLU A 235 30.87 -1.32 14.92
C GLU A 235 30.91 -2.40 13.83
N MET A 236 30.80 -2.02 12.55
CA MET A 236 30.83 -2.96 11.43
C MET A 236 32.27 -3.26 10.99
N ASP A 237 32.67 -4.53 11.03
CA ASP A 237 33.97 -4.99 10.51
C ASP A 237 34.09 -4.68 9.00
N GLU A 238 35.31 -4.59 8.46
CA GLU A 238 35.57 -4.13 7.07
C GLU A 238 34.82 -4.96 6.02
N ASP A 239 34.61 -6.25 6.28
CA ASP A 239 33.96 -7.17 5.36
C ASP A 239 32.44 -7.31 5.58
N ALA A 240 31.83 -6.44 6.39
CA ALA A 240 30.41 -6.50 6.69
C ALA A 240 29.55 -6.37 5.43
N ARG A 241 28.48 -7.17 5.39
CA ARG A 241 27.52 -7.24 4.27
C ARG A 241 26.18 -6.67 4.71
N ILE A 242 25.58 -5.82 3.89
CA ILE A 242 24.40 -5.04 4.31
C ILE A 242 23.17 -5.40 3.49
N VAL A 243 22.08 -5.69 4.21
CA VAL A 243 20.69 -5.63 3.74
C VAL A 243 20.06 -4.36 4.29
N LEU A 244 19.56 -3.48 3.41
CA LEU A 244 18.93 -2.22 3.79
C LEU A 244 17.43 -2.26 3.48
N CYS A 245 16.60 -2.09 4.51
CA CYS A 245 15.16 -1.92 4.39
C CYS A 245 14.85 -0.42 4.31
N VAL A 246 14.19 -0.01 3.24
CA VAL A 246 13.80 1.39 2.97
C VAL A 246 12.30 1.47 2.75
N PRO A 247 11.64 2.58 3.12
CA PRO A 247 10.18 2.68 3.08
C PRO A 247 9.60 2.75 1.67
N GLU A 248 10.36 3.28 0.69
CA GLU A 248 9.89 3.43 -0.69
C GLU A 248 10.98 3.09 -1.74
N PRO A 249 10.59 2.62 -2.95
CA PRO A 249 11.51 2.28 -4.02
C PRO A 249 12.01 3.51 -4.79
N GLU A 250 12.82 4.35 -4.15
CA GLU A 250 13.36 5.58 -4.77
C GLU A 250 14.07 5.29 -6.11
N TRP A 251 14.71 4.12 -6.28
CA TRP A 251 15.34 3.72 -7.54
C TRP A 251 14.36 3.56 -8.71
N ILE A 252 13.06 3.38 -8.44
CA ILE A 252 11.99 3.38 -9.44
C ILE A 252 11.34 4.75 -9.52
N LEU A 253 11.11 5.41 -8.38
CA LEU A 253 10.34 6.65 -8.32
C LEU A 253 11.15 7.87 -8.81
N GLU A 254 12.44 7.98 -8.48
CA GLU A 254 13.33 9.07 -8.94
C GLU A 254 13.37 9.16 -10.47
N PRO A 255 13.64 8.08 -11.24
CA PRO A 255 13.70 8.17 -12.70
C PRO A 255 12.33 8.40 -13.35
N VAL A 256 11.25 7.93 -12.72
CA VAL A 256 9.88 8.10 -13.21
C VAL A 256 9.38 9.52 -12.95
N TYR A 257 9.86 10.15 -11.87
CA TYR A 257 9.44 11.46 -11.38
C TYR A 257 10.62 12.37 -10.97
N PRO A 258 11.53 12.70 -11.91
CA PRO A 258 12.79 13.41 -11.59
C PRO A 258 12.60 14.86 -11.13
N GLU A 259 11.40 15.43 -11.30
CA GLU A 259 11.09 16.81 -10.89
C GLU A 259 10.54 16.90 -9.45
N ILE A 260 10.53 15.80 -8.70
CA ILE A 260 9.92 15.71 -7.37
C ILE A 260 10.99 15.48 -6.30
N PRO A 261 11.29 16.51 -5.49
CA PRO A 261 12.34 16.41 -4.46
C PRO A 261 12.14 15.28 -3.45
N THR A 262 10.90 14.87 -3.18
CA THR A 262 10.61 13.79 -2.22
C THR A 262 10.99 12.41 -2.72
N TYR A 263 11.20 12.23 -4.03
CA TYR A 263 11.64 10.96 -4.59
C TYR A 263 13.13 10.98 -4.95
N GLU A 264 13.84 12.07 -4.65
CA GLU A 264 15.29 12.12 -4.87
C GLU A 264 16.00 11.22 -3.87
N SER A 265 16.92 10.37 -4.35
CA SER A 265 17.59 9.42 -3.48
C SER A 265 18.74 10.03 -2.65
N VAL A 266 18.62 11.29 -2.25
CA VAL A 266 19.67 12.05 -1.55
C VAL A 266 19.96 11.42 -0.20
N ALA A 267 18.94 11.09 0.58
CA ALA A 267 19.12 10.45 1.88
C ALA A 267 19.76 9.07 1.77
N LEU A 268 19.35 8.25 0.80
CA LEU A 268 19.97 6.94 0.56
C LEU A 268 21.43 7.06 0.11
N ARG A 269 21.72 7.98 -0.83
CA ARG A 269 23.11 8.24 -1.27
C ARG A 269 23.97 8.74 -0.12
N PHE A 270 23.45 9.63 0.72
CA PHE A 270 24.14 10.12 1.92
C PHE A 270 24.41 9.00 2.92
N LEU A 271 23.42 8.15 3.20
CA LEU A 271 23.59 7.00 4.09
C LEU A 271 24.66 6.03 3.57
N GLU A 272 24.62 5.67 2.29
CA GLU A 272 25.58 4.73 1.69
C GLU A 272 26.99 5.32 1.60
N GLN A 273 27.12 6.54 1.08
CA GLN A 273 28.42 7.13 0.72
C GLN A 273 29.11 7.81 1.91
N GLU A 274 28.36 8.49 2.79
CA GLU A 274 28.95 9.31 3.85
C GLU A 274 28.94 8.62 5.22
N ILE A 275 27.87 7.86 5.53
CA ILE A 275 27.71 7.19 6.83
C ILE A 275 28.29 5.78 6.79
N LEU A 276 27.76 4.90 5.93
CA LEU A 276 28.15 3.48 5.88
C LEU A 276 29.53 3.30 5.21
N ARG A 277 29.83 4.13 4.20
CA ARG A 277 31.09 4.14 3.43
C ARG A 277 31.45 2.78 2.84
N ARG A 278 30.43 2.00 2.50
CA ARG A 278 30.55 0.65 1.95
C ARG A 278 29.29 0.29 1.17
N PRO A 279 29.38 -0.58 0.16
CA PRO A 279 28.24 -0.90 -0.67
C PRO A 279 27.18 -1.70 0.08
N VAL A 280 25.91 -1.40 -0.19
CA VAL A 280 24.78 -2.23 0.21
C VAL A 280 24.56 -3.33 -0.82
N GLU A 281 24.44 -4.58 -0.40
CA GLU A 281 24.27 -5.72 -1.32
C GLU A 281 22.81 -5.98 -1.68
N VAL A 282 21.88 -5.68 -0.76
CA VAL A 282 20.44 -5.91 -0.95
C VAL A 282 19.63 -4.74 -0.39
N PHE A 283 18.77 -4.16 -1.22
CA PHE A 283 17.75 -3.19 -0.82
C PHE A 283 16.38 -3.87 -0.82
N LEU A 284 15.63 -3.73 0.27
CA LEU A 284 14.28 -4.26 0.43
C LEU A 284 13.30 -3.11 0.68
N THR A 285 12.15 -3.14 0.01
CA THR A 285 11.11 -2.13 0.20
C THR A 285 9.70 -2.66 -0.09
N GLY A 286 8.70 -1.88 0.31
CA GLY A 286 7.29 -2.01 -0.02
C GLY A 286 6.81 -0.91 -0.96
N ASP A 287 5.73 -0.22 -0.57
CA ASP A 287 5.06 0.93 -1.22
C ASP A 287 4.40 0.59 -2.56
N LEU A 288 5.13 -0.08 -3.46
CA LEU A 288 4.52 -0.72 -4.61
C LEU A 288 4.02 -2.09 -4.21
N HIS A 289 2.68 -2.26 -4.16
CA HIS A 289 2.01 -3.48 -3.73
C HIS A 289 2.11 -4.68 -4.71
N CYS A 290 3.29 -4.92 -5.25
CA CYS A 290 3.63 -5.99 -6.17
C CYS A 290 5.06 -6.48 -5.87
N TYR A 291 5.49 -7.54 -6.53
CA TYR A 291 6.89 -7.94 -6.50
C TYR A 291 7.61 -7.39 -7.73
N LYS A 292 8.76 -6.75 -7.53
CA LYS A 292 9.70 -6.39 -8.59
C LYS A 292 11.12 -6.60 -8.07
N ARG A 293 11.94 -7.33 -8.82
CA ARG A 293 13.37 -7.42 -8.54
C ARG A 293 14.18 -6.77 -9.64
N HIS A 294 15.12 -5.96 -9.23
CA HIS A 294 16.13 -5.37 -10.07
C HIS A 294 17.53 -5.77 -9.61
N GLU A 295 18.44 -5.87 -10.56
CA GLU A 295 19.83 -6.24 -10.33
C GLU A 295 20.75 -5.42 -11.24
N ASP A 296 21.84 -4.90 -10.68
CA ASP A 296 22.87 -4.21 -11.46
C ASP A 296 24.03 -5.14 -11.85
N ASP A 297 24.98 -4.62 -12.62
CA ASP A 297 26.13 -5.38 -13.12
C ASP A 297 27.10 -5.80 -11.99
N ALA A 298 27.02 -5.18 -10.80
CA ALA A 298 27.78 -5.56 -9.61
C ALA A 298 27.08 -6.65 -8.78
N GLY A 299 25.86 -7.06 -9.16
CA GLY A 299 25.06 -8.07 -8.46
C GLY A 299 24.30 -7.52 -7.25
N VAL A 300 24.20 -6.18 -7.09
CA VAL A 300 23.38 -5.58 -6.04
C VAL A 300 21.91 -5.80 -6.36
N GLN A 301 21.17 -6.29 -5.37
CA GLN A 301 19.75 -6.61 -5.53
C GLN A 301 18.91 -5.45 -4.99
N ARG A 302 17.95 -4.96 -5.77
CA ARG A 302 16.91 -4.03 -5.30
C ARG A 302 15.54 -4.67 -5.46
N ILE A 303 14.87 -4.94 -4.36
CA ILE A 303 13.67 -5.78 -4.32
C ILE A 303 12.51 -5.00 -3.71
N VAL A 304 11.46 -4.81 -4.51
CA VAL A 304 10.15 -4.36 -4.05
C VAL A 304 9.29 -5.58 -3.76
N CYS A 305 8.72 -5.67 -2.55
CA CYS A 305 7.88 -6.77 -2.11
C CYS A 305 6.70 -6.30 -1.23
N GLY A 306 5.84 -5.44 -1.80
CA GLY A 306 4.71 -4.85 -1.10
C GLY A 306 3.43 -5.68 -1.01
N GLY A 307 3.59 -7.00 -0.84
CA GLY A 307 2.48 -7.95 -0.99
C GLY A 307 1.75 -8.32 0.29
N GLY A 308 2.02 -7.66 1.40
CA GLY A 308 1.69 -8.16 2.73
C GLY A 308 0.20 -8.17 3.06
N GLY A 309 -0.58 -7.31 2.43
CA GLY A 309 -2.00 -7.14 2.76
C GLY A 309 -2.76 -6.18 1.85
N ALA A 310 -2.06 -5.19 1.29
CA ALA A 310 -2.61 -4.15 0.43
C ALA A 310 -3.24 -4.68 -0.86
N PHE A 311 -4.10 -3.89 -1.48
CA PHE A 311 -4.56 -4.15 -2.84
C PHE A 311 -3.37 -4.25 -3.80
N LEU A 312 -3.40 -5.15 -4.78
CA LEU A 312 -2.31 -5.30 -5.75
C LEU A 312 -2.04 -4.00 -6.53
N HIS A 313 -0.78 -3.60 -6.72
CA HIS A 313 -0.37 -2.60 -7.71
C HIS A 313 -0.08 -3.24 -9.08
N PRO A 314 -0.23 -2.50 -10.18
CA PRO A 314 0.15 -3.02 -11.48
C PRO A 314 1.66 -3.25 -11.57
N THR A 315 2.09 -4.28 -12.32
CA THR A 315 3.51 -4.51 -12.60
C THR A 315 3.95 -3.91 -13.93
N HIS A 316 3.00 -3.65 -14.83
CA HIS A 316 3.25 -3.04 -16.14
C HIS A 316 3.44 -1.51 -16.10
N TYR A 317 3.14 -0.86 -14.97
CA TYR A 317 3.47 0.53 -14.67
C TYR A 317 3.75 0.69 -13.16
N PRO A 318 4.63 1.62 -12.73
CA PRO A 318 5.53 2.40 -13.58
C PRO A 318 6.50 1.50 -14.35
N LEU A 319 6.99 1.98 -15.50
CA LEU A 319 7.96 1.24 -16.31
C LEU A 319 9.30 1.22 -15.58
N SER A 320 9.87 0.03 -15.46
CA SER A 320 11.06 -0.19 -14.65
C SER A 320 11.98 -1.27 -15.24
N GLU A 321 11.90 -1.57 -16.55
CA GLU A 321 12.72 -2.63 -17.19
C GLU A 321 14.21 -2.34 -17.09
N GLU A 322 14.58 -1.11 -17.44
CA GLU A 322 15.93 -0.60 -17.38
C GLU A 322 15.90 0.72 -16.63
N LEU A 323 16.64 0.77 -15.53
CA LEU A 323 16.76 1.93 -14.66
C LEU A 323 18.21 2.46 -14.76
N PRO A 324 18.46 3.69 -14.28
CA PRO A 324 19.82 4.24 -14.22
C PRO A 324 20.81 3.30 -13.49
N ASN A 325 22.11 3.53 -13.71
CA ASN A 325 23.20 2.78 -13.08
C ASN A 325 23.24 1.26 -13.42
N GLY A 326 22.71 0.88 -14.58
CA GLY A 326 22.76 -0.51 -15.07
C GLY A 326 21.77 -1.45 -14.38
N LEU A 327 20.85 -0.91 -13.59
CA LEU A 327 19.87 -1.67 -12.84
C LEU A 327 18.76 -2.21 -13.76
N ARG A 328 18.67 -3.54 -13.90
CA ARG A 328 17.74 -4.22 -14.83
C ARG A 328 16.72 -5.04 -14.08
N GLU A 329 15.46 -4.97 -14.51
CA GLU A 329 14.38 -5.81 -13.97
C GLU A 329 14.62 -7.27 -14.35
N ARG A 330 14.60 -8.15 -13.34
CA ARG A 330 14.79 -9.59 -13.49
C ARG A 330 13.50 -10.38 -13.36
N ALA A 331 12.62 -9.94 -12.48
CA ALA A 331 11.33 -10.60 -12.28
C ALA A 331 10.26 -9.63 -11.77
N THR A 332 9.00 -9.98 -12.04
CA THR A 332 7.83 -9.31 -11.49
C THR A 332 6.75 -10.33 -11.14
N TYR A 333 5.98 -10.03 -10.10
CA TYR A 333 4.81 -10.84 -9.73
C TYR A 333 3.62 -9.95 -9.33
N PRO A 334 2.44 -10.13 -9.97
CA PRO A 334 2.20 -11.00 -11.13
C PRO A 334 2.94 -10.52 -12.39
N ASP A 335 3.06 -11.40 -13.38
CA ASP A 335 3.62 -11.02 -14.67
C ASP A 335 2.82 -9.86 -15.31
N ARG A 336 3.52 -9.08 -16.13
CA ARG A 336 2.97 -7.85 -16.74
C ARG A 336 1.73 -8.10 -17.60
N ARG A 337 1.64 -9.26 -18.27
CA ARG A 337 0.48 -9.60 -19.10
C ARG A 337 -0.73 -9.88 -18.22
N THR A 338 -0.55 -10.62 -17.14
CA THR A 338 -1.60 -10.82 -16.12
C THR A 338 -2.03 -9.49 -15.52
N SER A 339 -1.08 -8.62 -15.15
CA SER A 339 -1.38 -7.28 -14.64
C SER A 339 -2.17 -6.42 -15.63
N ARG A 340 -1.77 -6.35 -16.91
CA ARG A 340 -2.52 -5.64 -17.96
C ARG A 340 -3.94 -6.18 -18.12
N ARG A 341 -4.14 -7.49 -18.04
CA ARG A 341 -5.46 -8.11 -18.12
C ARG A 341 -6.33 -7.72 -16.93
N LEU A 342 -5.77 -7.68 -15.72
CA LEU A 342 -6.49 -7.29 -14.50
C LEU A 342 -7.03 -5.85 -14.58
N ALA A 343 -6.29 -4.94 -15.21
CA ALA A 343 -6.71 -3.54 -15.35
C ALA A 343 -8.07 -3.39 -16.06
N TRP A 344 -8.45 -4.29 -16.98
CA TRP A 344 -9.76 -4.27 -17.66
C TRP A 344 -10.95 -4.42 -16.71
N ARG A 345 -10.72 -4.93 -15.49
CA ARG A 345 -11.75 -4.98 -14.44
C ARG A 345 -12.21 -3.59 -14.00
N ASN A 346 -11.51 -2.51 -14.36
CA ASN A 346 -11.98 -1.14 -14.15
C ASN A 346 -13.30 -0.87 -14.90
N LEU A 347 -13.61 -1.58 -15.99
CA LEU A 347 -14.95 -1.48 -16.62
C LEU A 347 -16.07 -1.96 -15.69
N ALA A 348 -15.74 -2.77 -14.68
CA ALA A 348 -16.66 -3.20 -13.64
C ALA A 348 -16.67 -2.28 -12.40
N PHE A 349 -16.19 -1.04 -12.54
CA PHE A 349 -16.01 -0.10 -11.43
C PHE A 349 -17.25 0.05 -10.53
N LEU A 350 -18.45 0.15 -11.10
CA LEU A 350 -19.70 0.29 -10.33
C LEU A 350 -19.92 -0.88 -9.36
N TRP A 351 -19.71 -2.13 -9.82
CA TRP A 351 -19.92 -3.31 -8.99
C TRP A 351 -18.83 -3.48 -7.94
N LEU A 352 -17.63 -3.01 -8.24
CA LEU A 352 -16.50 -3.02 -7.31
C LEU A 352 -16.61 -1.89 -6.29
N ASN A 353 -17.17 -0.73 -6.66
CA ASN A 353 -17.27 0.50 -5.87
C ASN A 353 -18.72 1.05 -5.81
N PRO A 354 -19.68 0.27 -5.27
CA PRO A 354 -21.10 0.64 -5.32
C PRO A 354 -21.42 1.92 -4.55
N SER A 355 -20.63 2.30 -3.54
CA SER A 355 -20.81 3.56 -2.81
C SER A 355 -20.55 4.80 -3.66
N PHE A 356 -19.74 4.68 -4.72
CA PHE A 356 -19.46 5.77 -5.66
C PHE A 356 -20.70 6.17 -6.47
N PHE A 357 -21.66 5.25 -6.65
CA PHE A 357 -22.95 5.53 -7.28
C PHE A 357 -23.64 6.74 -6.65
N TRP A 358 -23.65 6.82 -5.31
CA TRP A 358 -24.31 7.92 -4.58
C TRP A 358 -23.61 9.25 -4.84
N LEU A 359 -22.27 9.25 -4.90
CA LEU A 359 -21.49 10.44 -5.20
C LEU A 359 -21.77 10.94 -6.62
N ALA A 360 -21.63 10.07 -7.62
CA ALA A 360 -21.88 10.41 -9.02
C ALA A 360 -23.33 10.85 -9.26
N GLY A 361 -24.30 10.10 -8.74
CA GLY A 361 -25.72 10.42 -8.87
C GLY A 361 -26.07 11.77 -8.24
N THR A 362 -25.55 12.06 -7.06
CA THR A 362 -25.75 13.36 -6.40
C THR A 362 -25.12 14.49 -7.19
N MET A 363 -23.87 14.33 -7.65
CA MET A 363 -23.20 15.36 -8.45
C MET A 363 -23.92 15.66 -9.76
N TYR A 364 -24.50 14.64 -10.40
CA TYR A 364 -25.26 14.81 -11.64
C TYR A 364 -26.62 15.47 -11.37
N ALA A 365 -27.32 15.04 -10.32
CA ALA A 365 -28.58 15.63 -9.91
C ALA A 365 -28.41 17.11 -9.51
N LEU A 366 -27.35 17.46 -8.78
CA LEU A 366 -27.03 18.85 -8.43
C LEU A 366 -26.69 19.69 -9.67
N SER A 367 -25.85 19.18 -10.57
CA SER A 367 -25.54 19.84 -11.83
C SER A 367 -26.79 20.13 -12.66
N ALA A 368 -27.69 19.15 -12.74
CA ALA A 368 -28.95 19.32 -13.47
C ALA A 368 -29.93 20.25 -12.75
N TRP A 369 -29.98 20.22 -11.41
CA TRP A 369 -30.84 21.10 -10.62
C TRP A 369 -30.43 22.57 -10.81
N PHE A 370 -29.15 22.89 -10.66
CA PHE A 370 -28.62 24.23 -10.90
C PHE A 370 -28.94 24.71 -12.33
N ALA A 371 -28.60 23.91 -13.34
CA ALA A 371 -28.95 24.23 -14.73
C ALA A 371 -30.46 24.43 -14.96
N SER A 372 -31.32 23.61 -14.32
CA SER A 372 -32.78 23.65 -14.53
C SER A 372 -33.42 24.95 -14.06
N ALA A 373 -32.82 25.66 -13.08
CA ALA A 373 -33.34 26.93 -12.59
C ALA A 373 -33.37 28.02 -13.68
N ASN A 374 -32.54 27.88 -14.70
CA ASN A 374 -32.35 28.85 -15.78
C ASN A 374 -32.91 28.40 -17.13
N LEU A 375 -33.53 27.21 -17.22
CA LEU A 375 -34.05 26.65 -18.46
C LEU A 375 -35.56 26.88 -18.62
N THR A 376 -35.98 27.28 -19.81
CA THR A 376 -37.40 27.34 -20.21
C THR A 376 -37.81 26.15 -21.07
N LYS A 377 -39.11 25.90 -21.21
CA LYS A 377 -39.65 24.84 -22.08
C LYS A 377 -39.13 24.95 -23.53
N GLU A 378 -39.03 26.17 -24.05
CA GLU A 378 -38.53 26.44 -25.41
C GLU A 378 -37.06 26.07 -25.57
N ASN A 379 -36.26 26.25 -24.52
CA ASN A 379 -34.86 25.84 -24.50
C ASN A 379 -34.70 24.31 -24.57
N THR A 380 -35.79 23.57 -24.36
CA THR A 380 -35.79 22.09 -24.30
C THR A 380 -36.42 21.38 -25.49
N THR A 381 -36.41 22.03 -26.64
CA THR A 381 -36.97 21.48 -27.88
C THR A 381 -35.99 20.56 -28.63
N ASP A 382 -34.73 20.98 -28.78
CA ASP A 382 -33.66 20.21 -29.42
C ASP A 382 -32.33 20.29 -28.65
N VAL A 383 -31.43 19.33 -28.93
CA VAL A 383 -30.16 19.18 -28.19
C VAL A 383 -29.23 20.39 -28.35
N ARG A 384 -29.23 21.07 -29.51
CA ARG A 384 -28.36 22.20 -29.77
C ARG A 384 -28.83 23.42 -28.97
N THR A 385 -30.13 23.68 -28.98
CA THR A 385 -30.74 24.76 -28.20
C THR A 385 -30.55 24.53 -26.70
N ALA A 386 -30.74 23.29 -26.24
CA ALA A 386 -30.54 22.92 -24.84
C ALA A 386 -29.09 23.08 -24.40
N LEU A 387 -28.13 22.62 -25.21
CA LEU A 387 -26.71 22.78 -24.92
C LEU A 387 -26.31 24.26 -24.85
N HIS A 388 -26.77 25.05 -25.83
CA HIS A 388 -26.51 26.48 -25.84
C HIS A 388 -27.12 27.17 -24.61
N ALA A 389 -28.34 26.81 -24.22
CA ALA A 389 -28.99 27.35 -23.04
C ALA A 389 -28.26 26.97 -21.74
N SER A 390 -27.80 25.71 -21.59
CA SER A 390 -27.01 25.28 -20.43
C SER A 390 -25.66 26.02 -20.33
N ILE A 391 -24.98 26.23 -21.45
CA ILE A 391 -23.73 27.01 -21.49
C ILE A 391 -24.01 28.48 -21.15
N ALA A 392 -25.07 29.06 -21.72
CA ALA A 392 -25.46 30.43 -21.43
C ALA A 392 -25.84 30.63 -19.96
N ALA A 393 -26.51 29.66 -19.34
CA ALA A 393 -26.83 29.65 -17.91
C ALA A 393 -25.55 29.66 -17.06
N ALA A 394 -24.59 28.76 -17.33
CA ALA A 394 -23.32 28.71 -16.62
C ALA A 394 -22.47 29.99 -16.75
N VAL A 395 -22.65 30.78 -17.81
CA VAL A 395 -21.93 32.06 -18.01
C VAL A 395 -22.66 33.23 -17.35
N ARG A 396 -24.00 33.24 -17.39
CA ARG A 396 -24.81 34.38 -16.95
C ARG A 396 -25.23 34.30 -15.49
N ASP A 397 -25.45 33.09 -15.00
CA ASP A 397 -25.81 32.85 -13.60
C ASP A 397 -24.53 32.55 -12.78
N PRO A 398 -24.26 33.33 -11.71
CA PRO A 398 -23.05 33.18 -10.94
C PRO A 398 -23.01 31.86 -10.15
N PHE A 399 -24.15 31.29 -9.74
CA PHE A 399 -24.17 30.02 -9.01
C PHE A 399 -23.85 28.85 -9.95
N ASP A 400 -24.46 28.81 -11.14
CA ASP A 400 -24.17 27.80 -12.16
C ASP A 400 -22.70 27.88 -12.61
N GLY A 401 -22.19 29.10 -12.80
CA GLY A 401 -20.80 29.34 -13.17
C GLY A 401 -19.81 28.90 -12.10
N LEU A 402 -20.06 29.26 -10.83
CA LEU A 402 -19.21 28.83 -9.71
C LEU A 402 -19.27 27.32 -9.49
N TRP A 403 -20.44 26.69 -9.64
CA TRP A 403 -20.56 25.24 -9.59
C TRP A 403 -19.77 24.55 -10.71
N LEU A 404 -19.89 25.03 -11.94
CA LEU A 404 -19.14 24.49 -13.08
C LEU A 404 -17.63 24.62 -12.85
N LEU A 405 -17.17 25.78 -12.39
CA LEU A 405 -15.76 26.01 -12.06
C LEU A 405 -15.28 25.09 -10.94
N ALA A 406 -16.05 24.96 -9.86
CA ALA A 406 -15.73 24.08 -8.74
C ALA A 406 -15.69 22.61 -9.17
N PHE A 407 -16.63 22.18 -10.03
CA PHE A 407 -16.69 20.84 -10.57
C PHE A 407 -15.43 20.53 -11.40
N VAL A 408 -15.09 21.38 -12.37
CA VAL A 408 -13.89 21.20 -13.19
C VAL A 408 -12.62 21.26 -12.34
N ALA A 409 -12.53 22.22 -11.41
CA ALA A 409 -11.41 22.36 -10.49
C ALA A 409 -11.22 21.10 -9.62
N ALA A 410 -12.30 20.49 -9.13
CA ALA A 410 -12.23 19.25 -8.36
C ALA A 410 -11.63 18.12 -9.19
N PHE A 411 -12.06 17.91 -10.44
CA PHE A 411 -11.48 16.87 -11.31
C PHE A 411 -10.01 17.14 -11.65
N VAL A 412 -9.62 18.40 -11.89
CA VAL A 412 -8.21 18.78 -12.10
C VAL A 412 -7.38 18.54 -10.83
N PHE A 413 -7.94 18.85 -9.65
CA PHE A 413 -7.30 18.62 -8.36
C PHE A 413 -7.08 17.13 -8.08
N PHE A 414 -8.10 16.30 -8.28
CA PHE A 414 -8.03 14.84 -8.09
C PHE A 414 -7.36 14.08 -9.24
N THR A 415 -6.99 14.75 -10.33
CA THR A 415 -6.13 14.16 -11.36
C THR A 415 -4.71 14.15 -10.84
N ASP A 416 -4.45 13.16 -9.98
CA ASP A 416 -3.16 12.93 -9.36
C ASP A 416 -2.11 12.47 -10.37
N THR A 417 -1.40 13.44 -10.94
CA THR A 417 -0.23 13.23 -11.79
C THR A 417 0.75 14.37 -11.56
N HIS A 418 2.01 14.05 -11.67
CA HIS A 418 3.08 15.02 -11.51
C HIS A 418 3.32 15.85 -12.78
N LYS A 419 2.79 15.43 -13.94
CA LYS A 419 2.87 16.22 -15.18
C LYS A 419 1.75 17.26 -15.24
N ARG A 420 2.11 18.53 -15.03
CA ARG A 420 1.16 19.67 -14.99
C ARG A 420 0.20 19.72 -16.19
N TRP A 421 0.70 19.48 -17.41
CA TRP A 421 -0.14 19.50 -18.61
C TRP A 421 -1.17 18.36 -18.62
N TYR A 422 -0.79 17.15 -18.16
CA TYR A 422 -1.71 16.01 -18.09
C TYR A 422 -2.72 16.24 -16.97
N ARG A 423 -2.29 16.78 -15.83
CA ARG A 423 -3.21 17.14 -14.73
C ARG A 423 -4.31 18.05 -15.23
N LEU A 424 -3.93 19.08 -16.00
CA LEU A 424 -4.88 20.02 -16.58
C LEU A 424 -5.73 19.38 -17.68
N LEU A 425 -5.13 18.84 -18.74
CA LEU A 425 -5.86 18.31 -19.90
C LEU A 425 -6.64 17.03 -19.56
N GLY A 426 -6.02 16.11 -18.83
CA GLY A 426 -6.65 14.88 -18.37
C GLY A 426 -7.79 15.16 -17.40
N GLY A 427 -7.59 16.07 -16.44
CA GLY A 427 -8.64 16.49 -15.51
C GLY A 427 -9.80 17.21 -16.20
N ILE A 428 -9.52 18.13 -17.12
CA ILE A 428 -10.56 18.80 -17.93
C ILE A 428 -11.30 17.78 -18.80
N THR A 429 -10.59 16.88 -19.48
CA THR A 429 -11.22 15.85 -20.34
C THR A 429 -12.13 14.94 -19.51
N HIS A 430 -11.69 14.55 -18.31
CA HIS A 430 -12.49 13.76 -17.38
C HIS A 430 -13.72 14.53 -16.89
N ALA A 431 -13.57 15.80 -16.52
CA ALA A 431 -14.68 16.66 -16.14
C ALA A 431 -15.69 16.83 -17.28
N VAL A 432 -15.22 17.07 -18.51
CA VAL A 432 -16.06 17.19 -19.72
C VAL A 432 -16.81 15.89 -20.00
N ALA A 433 -16.19 14.72 -19.83
CA ALA A 433 -16.89 13.45 -19.98
C ALA A 433 -18.04 13.30 -18.97
N HIS A 434 -17.83 13.69 -17.71
CA HIS A 434 -18.88 13.70 -16.70
C HIS A 434 -19.98 14.72 -16.99
N LEU A 435 -19.61 15.96 -17.33
CA LEU A 435 -20.57 17.02 -17.66
C LEU A 435 -21.39 16.69 -18.91
N GLY A 436 -20.76 16.11 -19.93
CA GLY A 436 -21.45 15.63 -21.13
C GLY A 436 -22.45 14.52 -20.82
N ALA A 437 -22.08 13.56 -19.97
CA ALA A 437 -22.99 12.52 -19.50
C ALA A 437 -24.13 13.09 -18.64
N ALA A 438 -23.83 14.02 -17.72
CA ALA A 438 -24.83 14.69 -16.90
C ALA A 438 -25.82 15.50 -17.75
N PHE A 439 -25.33 16.24 -18.74
CA PHE A 439 -26.15 16.96 -19.70
C PHE A 439 -27.05 16.02 -20.51
N ALA A 440 -26.49 14.95 -21.09
CA ALA A 440 -27.26 14.00 -21.90
C ALA A 440 -28.34 13.30 -21.07
N ILE A 441 -28.03 12.87 -19.85
CA ILE A 441 -28.98 12.24 -18.95
C ILE A 441 -30.05 13.23 -18.48
N GLY A 442 -29.65 14.45 -18.13
CA GLY A 442 -30.57 15.54 -17.77
C GLY A 442 -31.55 15.83 -18.90
N TRP A 443 -31.03 16.01 -20.10
CA TRP A 443 -31.78 16.21 -21.32
C TRP A 443 -32.80 15.10 -21.59
N LEU A 444 -32.34 13.84 -21.59
CA LEU A 444 -33.20 12.68 -21.84
C LEU A 444 -34.26 12.53 -20.75
N SER A 445 -33.95 12.86 -19.49
CA SER A 445 -34.91 12.81 -18.38
C SER A 445 -35.97 13.90 -18.51
N LEU A 446 -35.61 15.09 -18.97
CA LEU A 446 -36.56 16.16 -19.31
C LEU A 446 -37.50 15.72 -20.44
N LEU A 447 -36.96 15.14 -21.52
CA LEU A 447 -37.77 14.63 -22.62
C LEU A 447 -38.68 13.48 -22.19
N ALA A 448 -38.16 12.53 -21.41
CA ALA A 448 -38.93 11.39 -20.93
C ALA A 448 -40.10 11.82 -20.04
N THR A 449 -39.86 12.79 -19.14
CA THR A 449 -40.92 13.29 -18.25
C THR A 449 -41.95 14.17 -18.97
N THR A 450 -41.52 15.08 -19.83
CA THR A 450 -42.42 16.05 -20.49
C THR A 450 -43.13 15.49 -21.72
N ARG A 451 -42.47 14.64 -22.52
CA ARG A 451 -43.05 14.05 -23.74
C ARG A 451 -43.50 12.61 -23.55
N GLY A 452 -42.79 11.84 -22.73
CA GLY A 452 -43.10 10.42 -22.51
C GLY A 452 -44.17 10.19 -21.44
N MET A 453 -44.12 10.96 -20.35
CA MET A 453 -45.05 10.84 -19.21
C MET A 453 -46.10 11.96 -19.18
N ASP A 454 -46.05 12.90 -20.13
CA ASP A 454 -46.95 14.06 -20.25
C ASP A 454 -47.03 14.92 -18.97
N LEU A 455 -45.93 15.00 -18.23
CA LEU A 455 -45.84 15.88 -17.06
C LEU A 455 -45.59 17.32 -17.52
N GLU A 456 -46.35 18.26 -16.95
CA GLU A 456 -46.18 19.68 -17.25
C GLU A 456 -44.80 20.18 -16.81
N PHE A 457 -44.10 20.85 -17.73
CA PHE A 457 -42.75 21.36 -17.53
C PHE A 457 -42.68 22.30 -16.31
N GLY A 458 -41.69 22.09 -15.44
CA GLY A 458 -41.45 22.96 -14.28
C GLY A 458 -42.36 22.67 -13.08
N THR A 459 -43.31 21.73 -13.20
CA THR A 459 -44.08 21.26 -12.04
C THR A 459 -43.20 20.46 -11.07
N VAL A 460 -43.56 20.48 -9.78
CA VAL A 460 -42.83 19.74 -8.74
C VAL A 460 -42.75 18.25 -9.07
N SER A 461 -43.83 17.64 -9.57
CA SER A 461 -43.84 16.22 -9.97
C SER A 461 -42.88 15.94 -11.13
N GLN A 462 -42.84 16.81 -12.14
CA GLN A 462 -41.92 16.71 -13.26
C GLN A 462 -40.46 16.82 -12.79
N LEU A 463 -40.13 17.85 -12.01
CA LEU A 463 -38.77 18.10 -11.54
C LEU A 463 -38.27 16.98 -10.60
N LEU A 464 -39.10 16.49 -9.68
CA LEU A 464 -38.75 15.37 -8.80
C LEU A 464 -38.55 14.07 -9.58
N THR A 465 -39.41 13.79 -10.56
CA THR A 465 -39.29 12.59 -11.39
C THR A 465 -38.03 12.64 -12.26
N ALA A 466 -37.77 13.78 -12.91
CA ALA A 466 -36.56 13.99 -13.68
C ALA A 466 -35.31 13.92 -12.79
N GLY A 467 -35.32 14.55 -11.62
CA GLY A 467 -34.24 14.50 -10.64
C GLY A 467 -33.92 13.07 -10.18
N LEU A 468 -34.94 12.24 -9.92
CA LEU A 468 -34.76 10.83 -9.59
C LEU A 468 -34.17 10.04 -10.76
N MET A 469 -34.66 10.25 -11.99
CA MET A 469 -34.09 9.62 -13.19
C MET A 469 -32.63 10.00 -13.39
N ILE A 470 -32.28 11.28 -13.20
CA ILE A 470 -30.91 11.79 -13.32
C ILE A 470 -30.03 11.22 -12.23
N PHE A 471 -30.53 11.15 -11.00
CA PHE A 471 -29.79 10.56 -9.88
C PHE A 471 -29.43 9.09 -10.17
N VAL A 472 -30.42 8.29 -10.58
CA VAL A 472 -30.21 6.85 -10.85
C VAL A 472 -29.32 6.65 -12.09
N ALA A 473 -29.68 7.23 -13.22
CA ALA A 473 -28.91 7.07 -14.46
C ALA A 473 -27.52 7.72 -14.35
N GLY A 474 -27.40 8.84 -13.65
CA GLY A 474 -26.14 9.53 -13.38
C GLY A 474 -25.22 8.74 -12.46
N GLY A 475 -25.77 8.07 -11.44
CA GLY A 475 -24.99 7.16 -10.61
C GLY A 475 -24.39 6.00 -11.42
N LEU A 476 -25.18 5.40 -12.33
CA LEU A 476 -24.71 4.34 -13.23
C LEU A 476 -23.66 4.85 -14.23
N ALA A 477 -24.00 5.90 -14.98
CA ALA A 477 -23.17 6.45 -16.05
C ALA A 477 -21.88 7.08 -15.50
N GLY A 478 -21.96 7.83 -14.39
CA GLY A 478 -20.79 8.43 -13.76
C GLY A 478 -19.82 7.37 -13.21
N SER A 479 -20.33 6.28 -12.63
CA SER A 479 -19.47 5.17 -12.20
C SER A 479 -18.79 4.48 -13.39
N PHE A 480 -19.48 4.35 -14.52
CA PHE A 480 -18.89 3.80 -15.75
C PHE A 480 -17.82 4.75 -16.34
N VAL A 481 -18.10 6.06 -16.40
CA VAL A 481 -17.14 7.07 -16.86
C VAL A 481 -15.86 7.02 -16.03
N MET A 482 -15.97 6.92 -14.70
CA MET A 482 -14.82 6.78 -13.80
C MET A 482 -13.99 5.52 -14.13
N GLY A 483 -14.64 4.36 -14.25
CA GLY A 483 -13.96 3.11 -14.61
C GLY A 483 -13.25 3.18 -15.96
N LEU A 484 -13.90 3.76 -16.97
CA LEU A 484 -13.33 3.95 -18.30
C LEU A 484 -12.14 4.92 -18.27
N TYR A 485 -12.25 6.03 -17.54
CA TYR A 485 -11.18 7.00 -17.35
C TYR A 485 -9.92 6.36 -16.73
N LEU A 486 -10.09 5.57 -15.66
CA LEU A 486 -8.97 4.90 -15.00
C LEU A 486 -8.31 3.88 -15.92
N LEU A 487 -9.11 3.10 -16.66
CA LEU A 487 -8.60 2.13 -17.63
C LEU A 487 -7.77 2.79 -18.73
N ILE A 488 -8.31 3.84 -19.37
CA ILE A 488 -7.62 4.54 -20.45
C ILE A 488 -6.37 5.25 -19.92
N SER A 489 -6.48 5.92 -18.78
CA SER A 489 -5.36 6.60 -18.14
C SER A 489 -4.18 5.67 -17.88
N LEU A 490 -4.46 4.46 -17.37
CA LEU A 490 -3.42 3.48 -17.11
C LEU A 490 -2.88 2.85 -18.39
N GLN A 491 -3.75 2.27 -19.21
CA GLN A 491 -3.33 1.44 -20.35
C GLN A 491 -2.73 2.23 -21.50
N VAL A 492 -3.18 3.48 -21.71
CA VAL A 492 -2.73 4.32 -22.83
C VAL A 492 -1.66 5.31 -22.40
N PHE A 493 -1.82 5.92 -21.22
CA PHE A 493 -0.95 7.01 -20.78
C PHE A 493 0.03 6.62 -19.66
N GLY A 494 -0.09 5.43 -19.09
CA GLY A 494 0.73 4.99 -17.95
C GLY A 494 0.53 5.85 -16.70
N ARG A 495 -0.68 6.41 -16.52
CA ARG A 495 -1.05 7.28 -15.40
C ARG A 495 -2.11 6.64 -14.52
N HIS A 496 -2.26 7.17 -13.31
CA HIS A 496 -3.25 6.69 -12.35
C HIS A 496 -3.12 5.20 -12.01
N PHE A 497 -1.89 4.67 -11.98
CA PHE A 497 -1.68 3.24 -11.75
C PHE A 497 -2.14 2.80 -10.35
N GLU A 498 -1.91 3.64 -9.34
CA GLU A 498 -2.40 3.45 -7.98
C GLU A 498 -3.93 3.52 -7.95
N GLN A 499 -4.51 4.61 -8.44
CA GLN A 499 -5.96 4.83 -8.41
C GLN A 499 -6.73 3.75 -9.22
N ALA A 500 -6.21 3.36 -10.38
CA ALA A 500 -6.82 2.35 -11.23
C ALA A 500 -6.79 0.95 -10.59
N PHE A 501 -5.84 0.63 -9.72
CA PHE A 501 -5.79 -0.68 -9.06
C PHE A 501 -6.38 -0.68 -7.65
N SER A 502 -6.36 0.46 -6.95
CA SER A 502 -7.07 0.64 -5.67
C SER A 502 -8.58 0.53 -5.87
N SER A 503 -9.09 0.94 -7.04
CA SER A 503 -10.48 0.73 -7.46
C SER A 503 -10.87 -0.76 -7.53
N LEU A 504 -9.90 -1.63 -7.82
CA LEU A 504 -10.12 -3.07 -8.02
C LEU A 504 -10.06 -3.86 -6.71
N ARG A 505 -9.37 -3.32 -5.69
CA ARG A 505 -9.21 -3.91 -4.36
C ARG A 505 -8.75 -5.36 -4.42
N ILE A 506 -7.79 -5.64 -5.29
CA ILE A 506 -7.33 -7.00 -5.55
C ILE A 506 -6.56 -7.50 -4.34
N GLN A 507 -7.25 -8.30 -3.52
CA GLN A 507 -6.72 -9.02 -2.36
C GLN A 507 -5.94 -10.30 -2.74
N ASP A 508 -5.78 -10.57 -4.03
CA ASP A 508 -5.03 -11.68 -4.63
C ASP A 508 -3.60 -11.22 -4.97
N PHE A 509 -2.72 -12.15 -5.37
CA PHE A 509 -1.31 -11.89 -5.66
C PHE A 509 -0.62 -11.22 -4.46
N LYS A 510 -0.51 -11.99 -3.38
CA LYS A 510 0.21 -11.58 -2.16
C LYS A 510 1.59 -12.22 -2.15
N GLN A 511 2.54 -11.53 -1.53
CA GLN A 511 3.93 -11.96 -1.51
C GLN A 511 4.65 -11.47 -0.27
N TRP A 512 5.73 -12.18 0.07
CA TRP A 512 6.70 -11.81 1.10
C TRP A 512 8.06 -12.41 0.73
N LEU A 513 9.10 -12.02 1.45
CA LEU A 513 10.44 -12.59 1.30
C LEU A 513 10.78 -13.43 2.52
N ARG A 514 11.48 -14.52 2.28
CA ARG A 514 12.13 -15.32 3.31
C ARG A 514 13.62 -15.40 2.99
N LEU A 515 14.45 -14.93 3.89
CA LEU A 515 15.89 -14.86 3.75
C LEU A 515 16.53 -15.93 4.63
N ARG A 516 17.58 -16.56 4.11
CA ARG A 516 18.38 -17.56 4.80
C ARG A 516 19.85 -17.18 4.69
N ILE A 517 20.50 -16.96 5.82
CA ILE A 517 21.96 -16.96 5.91
C ILE A 517 22.35 -18.38 6.25
N ASP A 518 23.04 -19.05 5.33
CA ASP A 518 23.51 -20.42 5.52
C ASP A 518 24.82 -20.47 6.32
N ALA A 519 25.24 -21.69 6.68
CA ALA A 519 26.43 -21.89 7.50
C ALA A 519 27.75 -21.52 6.82
N GLN A 520 27.72 -21.21 5.53
CA GLN A 520 28.87 -20.71 4.78
C GLN A 520 28.86 -19.17 4.71
N GLY A 521 27.81 -18.50 5.22
CA GLY A 521 27.62 -17.05 5.11
C GLY A 521 27.00 -16.60 3.78
N GLY A 522 26.50 -17.54 2.98
CA GLY A 522 25.71 -17.25 1.77
C GLY A 522 24.30 -16.78 2.13
N LEU A 523 23.80 -15.78 1.40
CA LEU A 523 22.43 -15.28 1.56
C LEU A 523 21.55 -15.82 0.43
N THR A 524 20.52 -16.57 0.80
CA THR A 524 19.46 -16.99 -0.13
C THR A 524 18.16 -16.26 0.18
N ILE A 525 17.56 -15.60 -0.82
CA ILE A 525 16.28 -14.90 -0.72
C ILE A 525 15.24 -15.68 -1.53
N TYR A 526 14.24 -16.20 -0.83
CA TYR A 526 13.07 -16.85 -1.42
C TYR A 526 11.97 -15.81 -1.56
N ALA A 527 11.60 -15.47 -2.80
CA ALA A 527 10.41 -14.66 -3.07
C ALA A 527 9.20 -15.59 -3.16
N ILE A 528 8.23 -15.42 -2.26
CA ILE A 528 7.12 -16.36 -2.09
C ILE A 528 5.81 -15.66 -2.41
N GLY A 529 4.98 -16.30 -3.24
CA GLY A 529 3.71 -15.75 -3.70
C GLY A 529 2.50 -16.63 -3.35
N ILE A 530 1.34 -15.99 -3.22
CA ILE A 530 0.02 -16.62 -3.20
C ILE A 530 -0.81 -15.96 -4.30
N GLU A 531 -1.24 -16.73 -5.30
CA GLU A 531 -2.00 -16.19 -6.42
C GLU A 531 -3.41 -15.82 -5.99
N ARG A 532 -4.15 -16.75 -5.37
CA ARG A 532 -5.48 -16.49 -4.82
C ARG A 532 -5.52 -16.82 -3.35
N VAL A 533 -5.67 -15.81 -2.50
CA VAL A 533 -5.69 -16.06 -1.06
C VAL A 533 -7.08 -16.54 -0.58
N PRO A 534 -7.18 -17.24 0.57
CA PRO A 534 -8.43 -17.79 1.05
C PRO A 534 -9.46 -16.72 1.42
N ARG A 535 -10.72 -16.95 1.06
CA ARG A 535 -11.87 -16.10 1.43
C ARG A 535 -12.78 -16.73 2.48
N ARG A 536 -12.62 -18.04 2.70
CA ARG A 536 -13.32 -18.82 3.72
C ARG A 536 -12.30 -19.39 4.68
N TRP A 537 -12.63 -19.31 5.96
CA TRP A 537 -11.74 -19.69 7.05
C TRP A 537 -12.54 -20.41 8.12
N LYS A 538 -11.98 -21.49 8.65
CA LYS A 538 -12.57 -22.33 9.69
C LYS A 538 -11.77 -22.20 10.98
N THR A 539 -12.45 -22.01 12.11
CA THR A 539 -11.82 -22.11 13.43
C THR A 539 -11.64 -23.59 13.77
N VAL A 540 -10.46 -23.98 14.21
CA VAL A 540 -10.17 -25.37 14.62
C VAL A 540 -10.91 -25.67 15.92
N GLU A 541 -11.57 -26.83 16.01
CA GLU A 541 -12.29 -27.25 17.21
C GLU A 541 -11.34 -27.33 18.42
N GLY A 542 -11.74 -26.73 19.54
CA GLY A 542 -10.94 -26.72 20.77
C GLY A 542 -9.80 -25.70 20.81
N GLY A 543 -9.66 -24.80 19.83
CA GLY A 543 -8.62 -23.77 19.80
C GLY A 543 -9.06 -22.44 19.18
N SER A 544 -8.17 -21.44 19.26
CA SER A 544 -8.35 -20.12 18.62
C SER A 544 -7.74 -20.04 17.21
N ALA A 545 -7.09 -21.11 16.73
CA ALA A 545 -6.45 -21.16 15.43
C ALA A 545 -7.50 -21.12 14.31
N VAL A 546 -7.27 -20.26 13.31
CA VAL A 546 -8.12 -20.13 12.13
C VAL A 546 -7.34 -20.66 10.92
N VAL A 547 -7.91 -21.61 10.18
CA VAL A 547 -7.25 -22.25 9.03
C VAL A 547 -8.01 -21.97 7.73
N PRO A 548 -7.32 -21.94 6.58
CA PRO A 548 -7.97 -21.84 5.27
C PRO A 548 -9.00 -22.96 5.04
N ASP A 549 -10.19 -22.61 4.55
CA ASP A 549 -11.26 -23.55 4.15
C ASP A 549 -11.82 -23.16 2.76
N ASP A 550 -10.99 -22.53 1.92
CA ASP A 550 -11.35 -22.10 0.57
C ASP A 550 -10.68 -23.04 -0.46
N PRO A 551 -11.44 -23.92 -1.15
CA PRO A 551 -10.91 -24.86 -2.14
C PRO A 551 -10.41 -24.17 -3.41
N ARG A 552 -10.73 -22.89 -3.60
CA ARG A 552 -10.22 -22.10 -4.71
C ARG A 552 -8.95 -21.34 -4.31
N ALA A 553 -8.51 -21.39 -3.05
CA ALA A 553 -7.26 -20.73 -2.66
C ALA A 553 -6.07 -21.51 -3.24
N THR A 554 -5.03 -20.79 -3.66
CA THR A 554 -3.79 -21.40 -4.10
C THR A 554 -2.83 -21.53 -2.93
N PRO A 555 -2.02 -22.62 -2.85
CA PRO A 555 -0.96 -22.69 -1.87
C PRO A 555 0.14 -21.66 -2.15
N PRO A 556 0.96 -21.30 -1.15
CA PRO A 556 2.21 -20.59 -1.38
C PRO A 556 3.10 -21.30 -2.40
N HIS A 557 3.76 -20.54 -3.27
CA HIS A 557 4.70 -21.03 -4.27
C HIS A 557 5.90 -20.09 -4.40
N LEU A 558 7.00 -20.57 -4.97
CA LEU A 558 8.16 -19.71 -5.26
C LEU A 558 7.89 -18.88 -6.51
N ILE A 559 8.07 -17.58 -6.38
CA ILE A 559 8.19 -16.64 -7.49
C ILE A 559 9.58 -16.78 -8.10
N GLU A 560 10.62 -16.68 -7.27
CA GLU A 560 12.01 -16.92 -7.62
C GLU A 560 12.89 -17.16 -6.39
N VAL A 561 14.15 -17.54 -6.63
CA VAL A 561 15.19 -17.71 -5.59
C VAL A 561 16.44 -16.95 -6.02
N VAL A 562 16.88 -16.01 -5.19
CA VAL A 562 18.11 -15.23 -5.39
C VAL A 562 19.18 -15.76 -4.45
N ARG A 563 20.39 -15.98 -4.95
CA ARG A 563 21.51 -16.51 -4.15
C ARG A 563 22.71 -15.57 -4.28
N LEU A 564 23.13 -15.00 -3.15
CA LEU A 564 24.37 -14.26 -3.02
C LEU A 564 25.36 -15.18 -2.32
N GLY A 565 26.42 -15.57 -3.03
CA GLY A 565 27.43 -16.49 -2.52
C GLY A 565 28.13 -15.98 -1.25
N PRO A 566 28.80 -16.87 -0.52
CA PRO A 566 29.67 -16.47 0.58
C PRO A 566 30.88 -15.67 0.07
N ARG A 567 31.48 -14.84 0.93
CA ARG A 567 32.78 -14.22 0.59
C ARG A 567 33.87 -15.28 0.67
N ALA A 568 34.86 -15.19 -0.22
CA ALA A 568 35.92 -16.20 -0.41
C ALA A 568 36.70 -16.54 0.89
N ASP A 569 36.72 -15.64 1.88
CA ASP A 569 37.48 -15.78 3.13
C ASP A 569 36.63 -16.10 4.39
N SER A 570 35.32 -16.33 4.26
CA SER A 570 34.39 -16.54 5.40
C SER A 570 34.47 -17.93 6.08
N GLY A 571 35.48 -18.73 5.75
CA GLY A 571 35.50 -20.18 5.97
C GLY A 571 35.73 -20.71 7.38
N ASP A 572 35.92 -19.89 8.43
CA ASP A 572 36.51 -20.39 9.68
C ASP A 572 35.86 -19.94 11.02
N GLU A 573 34.81 -19.11 11.02
CA GLU A 573 34.23 -18.64 12.29
C GLU A 573 33.29 -19.67 12.97
N CYS A 574 32.52 -20.44 12.19
CA CYS A 574 31.51 -21.36 12.76
C CYS A 574 32.12 -22.70 13.29
N ARG A 575 33.41 -23.00 13.06
CA ARG A 575 34.05 -24.24 13.57
C ARG A 575 34.47 -24.17 15.04
N ARG A 576 34.36 -23.03 15.72
CA ARG A 576 34.86 -22.86 17.10
C ARG A 576 33.84 -23.16 18.20
N THR A 577 32.61 -23.55 17.88
CA THR A 577 31.51 -23.70 18.85
C THR A 577 30.69 -24.99 18.74
N GLU A 578 31.25 -26.08 18.19
CA GLU A 578 30.68 -27.43 18.37
C GLU A 578 31.13 -28.11 19.68
#